data_AF-A0A340XPJ0-F1
#
_entry.id   AF-A0A340XPJ0-F1
#
_cell.length_a   1.000
_cell.length_b   1.000
_cell.length_c   1.000
_cell.angle_alpha   90.00
_cell.angle_beta   90.00
_cell.angle_gamma   90.00
#
_symmetry.space_group_name_H-M   'P 1'
#
loop_
_entity.id
_entity.type
_entity.pdbx_description
1 polymer ?
#
loop_
_entity_poly.entity_id
_entity_poly.type
_entity_poly.pdbx_seq_one_letter_code
_entity_poly.pdbx_strand_id
1 'polypeptide(L)'
;MAAAPQAPGRGSVRKTRPLPVKTSLNNPYTIRWGALDREDMHFILQTLEDRIKSLGLQKTEDRKRKRKQPALKTQSGDTCSMDVDTGEGLKEEKPEGEPQASGWTPADVRKQLAIGINEVTRALERNELLLVLACKSAKPAIVTAHLVPLSASRGVPACQVPRLSERLAPAMGLTCVLALGFKRNTAAFAEEVRAIIPRVPRLDVPWLRDPLEDPGENPEMESLESQDKEILDTSFEDLSKSKRKLAEGQQAAVLQPLKIKKVIPNPNKIRKPPKSKKTASK
;
A
#
# COMPACT_ATOMS: atom_id res chain seq x y z
N MET A 1 -72.13 42.80 -1.37
CA MET A 1 -70.96 42.72 -0.47
C MET A 1 -70.25 41.40 -0.77
N ALA A 2 -69.28 41.39 -1.69
CA ALA A 2 -68.52 40.20 -2.05
C ALA A 2 -67.14 40.27 -1.37
N ALA A 3 -66.80 39.24 -0.59
CA ALA A 3 -65.54 39.13 0.14
C ALA A 3 -64.38 38.83 -0.80
N ALA A 4 -63.25 39.54 -0.63
CA ALA A 4 -62.05 39.36 -1.43
C ALA A 4 -61.36 38.00 -1.12
N PRO A 5 -60.76 37.33 -2.12
CA PRO A 5 -60.04 36.09 -1.89
C PRO A 5 -58.71 36.35 -1.17
N GLN A 6 -58.49 35.66 -0.05
CA GLN A 6 -57.22 35.67 0.67
C GLN A 6 -56.14 34.95 -0.15
N ALA A 7 -54.98 35.59 -0.28
CA ALA A 7 -53.82 35.00 -0.95
C ALA A 7 -53.27 33.81 -0.13
N PRO A 8 -52.79 32.73 -0.78
CA PRO A 8 -52.20 31.59 -0.07
C PRO A 8 -50.90 32.02 0.63
N GLY A 9 -50.80 31.69 1.91
CA GLY A 9 -49.65 32.01 2.76
C GLY A 9 -48.34 31.53 2.14
N ARG A 10 -47.38 32.45 2.00
CA ARG A 10 -46.01 32.15 1.59
C ARG A 10 -45.40 31.12 2.54
N GLY A 11 -45.31 29.86 2.08
CA GLY A 11 -44.54 28.82 2.74
C GLY A 11 -43.08 29.25 2.90
N SER A 12 -42.57 29.17 4.13
CA SER A 12 -41.17 29.45 4.45
C SER A 12 -40.26 28.47 3.69
N VAL A 13 -39.60 28.95 2.64
CA VAL A 13 -38.53 28.22 1.95
C VAL A 13 -37.40 28.04 2.96
N ARG A 14 -37.32 26.85 3.58
CA ARG A 14 -36.21 26.49 4.47
C ARG A 14 -34.91 26.68 3.68
N LYS A 15 -34.13 27.70 4.05
CA LYS A 15 -32.79 27.93 3.49
C LYS A 15 -31.96 26.67 3.70
N THR A 16 -31.73 25.89 2.64
CA THR A 16 -30.78 24.77 2.64
C THR A 16 -29.42 25.30 3.06
N ARG A 17 -28.84 24.75 4.13
CA ARG A 17 -27.51 25.15 4.60
C ARG A 17 -26.52 24.94 3.45
N PRO A 18 -25.68 25.95 3.11
CA PRO A 18 -24.71 25.79 2.05
C PRO A 18 -23.78 24.63 2.40
N LEU A 19 -23.53 23.74 1.42
CA LEU A 19 -22.66 22.59 1.60
C LEU A 19 -21.26 23.08 2.01
N PRO A 20 -20.78 22.74 3.22
CA PRO A 20 -19.44 23.13 3.63
C PRO A 20 -18.41 22.37 2.79
N VAL A 21 -17.83 23.05 1.79
CA VAL A 21 -16.77 22.47 0.96
C VAL A 21 -15.44 22.61 1.69
N LYS A 22 -14.87 21.49 2.11
CA LYS A 22 -13.51 21.44 2.64
C LYS A 22 -12.54 21.24 1.48
N THR A 23 -11.60 22.17 1.30
CA THR A 23 -10.47 21.98 0.41
C THR A 23 -9.41 21.16 1.14
N SER A 24 -9.15 19.94 0.68
CA SER A 24 -7.99 19.15 1.12
C SER A 24 -6.95 19.11 0.01
N LEU A 25 -5.68 19.14 0.40
CA LEU A 25 -4.59 18.82 -0.50
C LEU A 25 -4.42 17.30 -0.49
N ASN A 26 -4.84 16.64 -1.57
CA ASN A 26 -4.65 15.20 -1.72
C ASN A 26 -3.29 14.95 -2.37
N ASN A 27 -2.62 13.86 -1.97
CA ASN A 27 -1.37 13.45 -2.58
C ASN A 27 -1.60 13.17 -4.08
N PRO A 28 -0.91 13.87 -5.01
CA PRO A 28 -1.05 13.63 -6.44
C PRO A 28 -0.44 12.28 -6.88
N TYR A 29 0.46 11.72 -6.08
CA TYR A 29 1.15 10.49 -6.44
C TYR A 29 0.39 9.25 -6.04
N THR A 30 0.19 8.36 -7.01
CA THR A 30 -0.37 7.03 -6.78
C THR A 30 0.75 6.02 -6.91
N ILE A 31 1.18 5.44 -5.79
CA ILE A 31 2.15 4.35 -5.80
C ILE A 31 1.43 3.09 -6.28
N ARG A 32 1.91 2.51 -7.39
CA ARG A 32 1.31 1.32 -8.00
C ARG A 32 2.34 0.20 -8.07
N TRP A 33 1.85 -1.03 -8.03
CA TRP A 33 2.65 -2.20 -8.34
C TRP A 33 2.88 -2.27 -9.85
N GLY A 34 4.06 -2.75 -10.25
CA GLY A 34 4.35 -3.08 -11.65
C GLY A 34 3.39 -4.14 -12.18
N ALA A 35 3.05 -4.06 -13.47
CA ALA A 35 2.27 -5.08 -14.15
C ALA A 35 3.14 -6.32 -14.38
N LEU A 36 2.66 -7.48 -13.95
CA LEU A 36 3.32 -8.76 -14.14
C LEU A 36 2.48 -9.60 -15.10
N ASP A 37 3.15 -10.24 -16.07
CA ASP A 37 2.49 -11.04 -17.09
C ASP A 37 1.91 -12.33 -16.51
N ARG A 38 0.82 -12.82 -17.12
CA ARG A 38 0.10 -13.99 -16.62
C ARG A 38 0.98 -15.24 -16.57
N GLU A 39 1.79 -15.43 -17.60
CA GLU A 39 2.71 -16.57 -17.70
C GLU A 39 3.76 -16.53 -16.58
N ASP A 40 4.35 -15.35 -16.34
CA ASP A 40 5.32 -15.16 -15.27
C ASP A 40 4.70 -15.31 -13.88
N MET A 41 3.45 -14.87 -13.68
CA MET A 41 2.71 -15.10 -12.44
C MET A 41 2.55 -16.60 -12.17
N HIS A 42 2.20 -17.37 -13.19
CA HIS A 42 2.04 -18.82 -13.08
C HIS A 42 3.36 -19.53 -12.82
N PHE A 43 4.41 -19.13 -13.54
CA PHE A 43 5.77 -19.62 -13.35
C PHE A 43 6.25 -19.39 -11.91
N ILE A 44 6.15 -18.15 -11.40
CA ILE A 44 6.57 -17.80 -10.03
C ILE A 44 5.83 -18.65 -8.99
N LEU A 45 4.52 -18.80 -9.14
CA LEU A 45 3.72 -19.59 -8.18
C LEU A 45 4.09 -21.06 -8.21
N GLN A 46 4.21 -21.66 -9.39
CA GLN A 46 4.51 -23.07 -9.56
C GLN A 46 5.91 -23.41 -9.05
N THR A 47 6.92 -22.66 -9.50
CA THR A 47 8.31 -22.86 -9.10
C THR A 47 8.47 -22.79 -7.58
N LEU A 48 7.84 -21.81 -6.92
CA LEU A 48 7.90 -21.69 -5.47
C LEU A 48 7.10 -22.78 -4.74
N GLU A 49 5.93 -23.14 -5.24
CA GLU A 49 5.10 -24.20 -4.67
C GLU A 49 5.85 -25.54 -4.69
N ASP A 50 6.44 -25.90 -5.83
CA ASP A 50 7.21 -27.13 -6.01
C ASP A 50 8.46 -27.12 -5.14
N ARG A 51 9.17 -25.98 -5.07
CA ARG A 51 10.36 -25.86 -4.23
C ARG A 51 10.04 -25.97 -2.74
N ILE A 52 9.00 -25.30 -2.25
CA ILE A 52 8.56 -25.39 -0.85
C ILE A 52 8.20 -26.82 -0.47
N LYS A 53 7.47 -27.53 -1.35
CA LYS A 53 7.14 -28.95 -1.16
C LYS A 53 8.39 -29.82 -1.13
N SER A 54 9.33 -29.61 -2.06
CA SER A 54 10.58 -30.38 -2.12
C SER A 54 11.46 -30.20 -0.87
N LEU A 55 11.48 -29.00 -0.30
CA LEU A 55 12.21 -28.69 0.93
C LEU A 55 11.48 -29.15 2.20
N GLY A 56 10.22 -29.59 2.07
CA GLY A 56 9.37 -29.99 3.20
C GLY A 56 9.11 -28.86 4.19
N LEU A 57 9.16 -27.60 3.75
CA LEU A 57 9.01 -26.44 4.63
C LEU A 57 7.57 -26.32 5.11
N GLN A 58 7.29 -26.80 6.31
CA GLN A 58 5.96 -26.77 6.91
C GLN A 58 6.00 -26.29 8.36
N LYS A 59 4.98 -25.51 8.72
CA LYS A 59 4.71 -25.14 10.10
C LYS A 59 3.74 -26.17 10.71
N THR A 60 4.24 -26.97 11.63
CA THR A 60 3.41 -27.91 12.40
C THR A 60 2.87 -27.20 13.63
N GLU A 61 1.55 -27.08 13.74
CA GLU A 61 0.89 -26.52 14.94
C GLU A 61 0.41 -27.64 15.86
N ASP A 62 0.77 -27.55 17.15
CA ASP A 62 0.24 -28.44 18.18
C ASP A 62 -1.28 -28.25 18.32
N ARG A 63 -2.05 -29.18 17.74
CA ARG A 63 -3.52 -29.20 17.89
C ARG A 63 -3.96 -29.23 19.37
N LYS A 64 -3.11 -29.73 20.28
CA LYS A 64 -3.37 -29.78 21.74
C LYS A 64 -3.50 -28.39 22.39
N ARG A 65 -2.88 -27.34 21.86
CA ARG A 65 -2.97 -25.97 22.42
C ARG A 65 -4.25 -25.23 22.02
N LYS A 66 -5.04 -25.75 21.07
CA LYS A 66 -6.29 -25.12 20.61
C LYS A 66 -7.51 -25.35 21.52
N ARG A 67 -7.37 -26.02 22.66
CA ARG A 67 -8.45 -26.26 23.64
C ARG A 67 -8.12 -25.74 25.05
N LYS A 68 -7.96 -24.43 25.22
CA LYS A 68 -8.21 -23.75 26.52
C LYS A 68 -8.65 -22.31 26.25
N GLN A 69 -9.84 -22.14 25.70
CA GLN A 69 -10.61 -20.94 26.05
C GLN A 69 -11.54 -21.36 27.20
N PRO A 70 -11.40 -20.80 28.41
CA PRO A 70 -12.38 -21.04 29.45
C PRO A 70 -13.69 -20.41 28.96
N ALA A 71 -14.71 -21.24 28.79
CA ALA A 71 -16.06 -20.75 28.62
C ALA A 71 -16.35 -19.84 29.83
N LEU A 72 -16.69 -18.57 29.57
CA LEU A 72 -17.27 -17.67 30.55
C LEU A 72 -18.55 -18.34 31.06
N LYS A 73 -18.43 -19.08 32.16
CA LYS A 73 -19.57 -19.52 32.95
C LYS A 73 -20.04 -18.29 33.70
N THR A 74 -21.17 -17.74 33.27
CA THR A 74 -22.01 -16.88 34.10
C THR A 74 -22.31 -17.66 35.38
N GLN A 75 -21.74 -17.25 36.52
CA GLN A 75 -22.08 -17.78 37.83
C GLN A 75 -22.42 -16.62 38.76
N SER A 76 -23.71 -16.39 38.86
CA SER A 76 -24.39 -15.80 40.00
C SER A 76 -24.21 -16.70 41.23
N GLY A 77 -23.93 -16.09 42.39
CA GLY A 77 -24.43 -16.56 43.69
C GLY A 77 -23.55 -17.51 44.50
N ASP A 78 -23.18 -17.00 45.67
CA ASP A 78 -23.08 -17.67 46.98
C ASP A 78 -21.88 -18.55 47.40
N THR A 79 -21.06 -17.91 48.26
CA THR A 79 -20.60 -18.27 49.62
C THR A 79 -20.12 -19.69 50.03
N CYS A 80 -18.97 -19.66 50.74
CA CYS A 80 -18.42 -20.62 51.74
C CYS A 80 -17.96 -22.01 51.23
N SER A 81 -16.95 -22.71 51.76
CA SER A 81 -15.98 -22.58 52.85
C SER A 81 -14.96 -23.76 52.74
N MET A 82 -13.76 -23.59 53.32
CA MET A 82 -12.84 -24.59 53.93
C MET A 82 -12.91 -26.09 53.51
N ASP A 83 -11.80 -26.69 53.04
CA ASP A 83 -10.85 -27.46 53.88
C ASP A 83 -9.79 -28.27 53.09
N VAL A 84 -8.79 -28.68 53.86
CA VAL A 84 -7.46 -29.27 53.67
C VAL A 84 -7.50 -30.75 53.20
N ASP A 85 -6.59 -31.20 52.31
CA ASP A 85 -5.42 -32.06 52.66
C ASP A 85 -4.88 -32.97 51.52
N THR A 86 -3.54 -33.01 51.50
CA THR A 86 -2.55 -34.03 51.10
C THR A 86 -2.96 -35.29 50.30
N GLY A 87 -2.16 -35.54 49.25
CA GLY A 87 -2.05 -36.84 48.59
C GLY A 87 -0.89 -36.89 47.58
N GLU A 88 0.33 -37.16 48.06
CA GLU A 88 1.44 -37.62 47.22
C GLU A 88 1.16 -39.03 46.68
N GLY A 89 1.62 -39.30 45.46
CA GLY A 89 1.91 -40.66 45.00
C GLY A 89 1.21 -41.07 43.72
N LEU A 90 1.91 -40.98 42.59
CA LEU A 90 2.44 -42.14 41.85
C LEU A 90 2.94 -41.71 40.47
N LYS A 91 4.23 -41.97 40.25
CA LYS A 91 4.90 -41.92 38.96
C LYS A 91 4.23 -42.94 38.03
N GLU A 92 3.51 -42.49 37.01
CA GLU A 92 3.35 -43.25 35.78
C GLU A 92 4.43 -42.80 34.80
N GLU A 93 5.47 -43.62 34.67
CA GLU A 93 6.32 -43.62 33.47
C GLU A 93 5.45 -44.01 32.26
N LYS A 94 5.40 -43.13 31.27
CA LYS A 94 4.91 -43.41 29.92
C LYS A 94 5.94 -42.92 28.91
N PRO A 95 6.04 -43.63 27.78
CA PRO A 95 7.31 -43.96 27.14
C PRO A 95 7.93 -42.79 26.37
N GLU A 96 9.24 -42.90 26.17
CA GLU A 96 10.04 -42.12 25.23
C GLU A 96 9.41 -42.18 23.83
N GLY A 97 8.57 -41.19 23.52
CA GLY A 97 8.13 -40.84 22.20
C GLY A 97 8.45 -39.38 22.01
N GLU A 98 9.30 -39.10 21.01
CA GLU A 98 9.79 -37.77 20.65
C GLU A 98 8.74 -36.67 20.89
N PRO A 99 9.06 -35.59 21.63
CA PRO A 99 8.20 -34.43 21.62
C PRO A 99 8.27 -33.87 20.20
N GLN A 100 7.26 -34.14 19.37
CA GLN A 100 7.06 -33.42 18.11
C GLN A 100 7.03 -31.94 18.45
N ALA A 101 8.17 -31.28 18.25
CA ALA A 101 8.34 -29.89 18.61
C ALA A 101 7.43 -29.06 17.71
N SER A 102 6.47 -28.35 18.29
CA SER A 102 5.72 -27.34 17.56
C SER A 102 6.68 -26.32 16.98
N GLY A 103 6.60 -26.09 15.67
CA GLY A 103 7.57 -25.24 15.02
C GLY A 103 7.63 -25.39 13.51
N TRP A 104 8.68 -24.78 12.96
CA TRP A 104 9.01 -24.84 11.56
C TRP A 104 9.99 -25.98 11.30
N THR A 105 9.65 -26.83 10.34
CA THR A 105 10.51 -27.91 9.88
C THR A 105 10.77 -27.68 8.39
N PRO A 106 12.02 -27.63 7.90
CA PRO A 106 13.28 -27.47 8.63
C PRO A 106 13.55 -26.00 9.07
N ALA A 107 14.11 -25.83 10.27
CA ALA A 107 14.32 -24.51 10.87
C ALA A 107 15.33 -23.63 10.12
N ASP A 108 16.33 -24.24 9.47
CA ASP A 108 17.36 -23.49 8.75
C ASP A 108 16.86 -22.86 7.46
N VAL A 109 15.94 -23.54 6.76
CA VAL A 109 15.25 -22.98 5.59
C VAL A 109 14.33 -21.85 6.03
N ARG A 110 13.65 -21.97 7.18
CA ARG A 110 12.78 -20.90 7.70
C ARG A 110 13.53 -19.59 7.95
N LYS A 111 14.78 -19.64 8.44
CA LYS A 111 15.59 -18.44 8.71
C LYS A 111 15.89 -17.62 7.45
N GLN A 112 15.89 -18.27 6.29
CA GLN A 112 16.16 -17.68 4.97
C GLN A 112 14.94 -16.93 4.40
N LEU A 113 13.75 -17.15 4.96
CA LEU A 113 12.51 -16.49 4.52
C LEU A 113 12.04 -15.44 5.53
N ALA A 114 11.41 -14.39 5.02
CA ALA A 114 10.62 -13.44 5.79
C ALA A 114 9.14 -13.65 5.42
N ILE A 115 8.30 -14.02 6.38
CA ILE A 115 6.89 -14.36 6.11
C ILE A 115 6.00 -13.34 6.80
N GLY A 116 5.11 -12.74 6.01
CA GLY A 116 4.18 -11.72 6.48
C GLY A 116 4.75 -10.31 6.38
N ILE A 117 3.85 -9.31 6.39
CA ILE A 117 4.18 -7.92 6.14
C ILE A 117 5.24 -7.40 7.13
N ASN A 118 5.06 -7.66 8.42
CA ASN A 118 5.96 -7.14 9.46
C ASN A 118 7.38 -7.70 9.38
N GLU A 119 7.54 -8.98 9.00
CA GLU A 119 8.88 -9.56 8.83
C GLU A 119 9.53 -9.00 7.57
N VAL A 120 8.77 -8.88 6.48
CA VAL A 120 9.24 -8.34 5.21
C VAL A 120 9.64 -6.87 5.37
N THR A 121 8.86 -6.04 6.05
CA THR A 121 9.21 -4.63 6.28
C THR A 121 10.49 -4.49 7.11
N ARG A 122 10.60 -5.22 8.23
CA ARG A 122 11.83 -5.22 9.06
C ARG A 122 13.05 -5.69 8.26
N ALA A 123 12.90 -6.69 7.41
CA ALA A 123 14.00 -7.19 6.60
C ALA A 123 14.38 -6.23 5.46
N LEU A 124 13.41 -5.51 4.87
CA LEU A 124 13.68 -4.40 3.92
C LEU A 124 14.44 -3.26 4.61
N GLU A 125 14.02 -2.86 5.81
CA GLU A 125 14.68 -1.82 6.61
C GLU A 125 16.14 -2.16 6.93
N ARG A 126 16.44 -3.44 7.15
CA ARG A 126 17.79 -3.95 7.40
C ARG A 126 18.59 -4.27 6.13
N ASN A 127 18.00 -4.07 4.95
CA ASN A 127 18.64 -4.43 3.68
C ASN A 127 19.01 -5.92 3.60
N GLU A 128 18.19 -6.80 4.17
CA GLU A 128 18.46 -8.25 4.22
C GLU A 128 17.82 -9.01 3.07
N LEU A 129 16.90 -8.39 2.31
CA LEU A 129 16.13 -9.06 1.26
C LEU A 129 16.77 -8.94 -0.13
N LEU A 130 16.44 -9.93 -0.95
CA LEU A 130 16.86 -10.06 -2.34
C LEU A 130 15.67 -10.08 -3.31
N LEU A 131 14.50 -10.57 -2.87
CA LEU A 131 13.25 -10.52 -3.61
C LEU A 131 12.07 -10.39 -2.64
N VAL A 132 11.05 -9.62 -3.01
CA VAL A 132 9.79 -9.49 -2.26
C VAL A 132 8.58 -9.81 -3.13
N LEU A 133 7.71 -10.68 -2.63
CA LEU A 133 6.44 -11.04 -3.25
C LEU A 133 5.30 -10.62 -2.34
N ALA A 134 4.39 -9.80 -2.86
CA ALA A 134 3.18 -9.40 -2.15
C ALA A 134 1.94 -10.06 -2.77
N CYS A 135 0.97 -10.44 -1.94
CA CYS A 135 -0.27 -11.02 -2.42
C CYS A 135 -1.26 -9.92 -2.87
N LYS A 136 -1.86 -10.09 -4.06
CA LYS A 136 -2.91 -9.17 -4.56
C LYS A 136 -4.25 -9.29 -3.82
N SER A 137 -4.48 -10.37 -3.07
CA SER A 137 -5.73 -10.59 -2.33
C SER A 137 -5.82 -9.84 -1.00
N ALA A 138 -4.76 -9.13 -0.59
CA ALA A 138 -4.73 -8.38 0.66
C ALA A 138 -5.77 -7.26 0.68
N LYS A 139 -6.63 -7.25 1.71
CA LYS A 139 -7.63 -6.20 1.95
C LYS A 139 -7.41 -5.62 3.35
N PRO A 140 -7.20 -4.29 3.48
CA PRO A 140 -7.14 -3.28 2.42
C PRO A 140 -5.81 -3.27 1.66
N ALA A 141 -5.82 -2.83 0.38
CA ALA A 141 -4.64 -2.84 -0.49
C ALA A 141 -3.45 -2.02 0.06
N ILE A 142 -3.75 -0.99 0.87
CA ILE A 142 -2.75 -0.13 1.51
C ILE A 142 -1.78 -0.90 2.43
N VAL A 143 -2.20 -2.07 2.92
CA VAL A 143 -1.36 -2.97 3.73
C VAL A 143 -0.17 -3.52 2.93
N THR A 144 -0.25 -3.57 1.60
CA THR A 144 0.87 -4.00 0.76
C THR A 144 1.52 -2.84 0.03
N ALA A 145 0.79 -1.73 -0.21
CA ALA A 145 1.27 -0.60 -1.00
C ALA A 145 2.57 0.03 -0.49
N HIS A 146 2.80 0.03 0.83
CA HIS A 146 4.02 0.59 1.42
C HIS A 146 5.29 -0.24 1.13
N LEU A 147 5.15 -1.50 0.69
CA LEU A 147 6.29 -2.32 0.27
C LEU A 147 6.93 -1.81 -1.01
N VAL A 148 6.16 -1.16 -1.90
CA VAL A 148 6.68 -0.60 -3.15
C VAL A 148 7.77 0.46 -2.92
N PRO A 149 7.50 1.57 -2.18
CA PRO A 149 8.52 2.60 -1.96
C PRO A 149 9.67 2.10 -1.09
N LEU A 150 9.40 1.22 -0.12
CA LEU A 150 10.45 0.61 0.69
C LEU A 150 11.40 -0.25 -0.15
N SER A 151 10.86 -1.07 -1.05
CA SER A 151 11.67 -1.93 -1.92
C SER A 151 12.45 -1.10 -2.94
N ALA A 152 11.80 -0.10 -3.54
CA ALA A 152 12.46 0.85 -4.44
C ALA A 152 13.63 1.57 -3.75
N SER A 153 13.46 2.05 -2.51
CA SER A 153 14.54 2.72 -1.76
C SER A 153 15.77 1.86 -1.50
N ARG A 154 15.65 0.53 -1.58
CA ARG A 154 16.73 -0.43 -1.34
C ARG A 154 17.19 -1.16 -2.60
N GLY A 155 16.64 -0.81 -3.77
CA GLY A 155 16.91 -1.50 -5.03
C GLY A 155 16.51 -2.98 -5.02
N VAL A 156 15.51 -3.36 -4.21
CA VAL A 156 15.04 -4.75 -4.12
C VAL A 156 13.88 -4.96 -5.09
N PRO A 157 13.95 -5.94 -6.01
CA PRO A 157 12.83 -6.24 -6.89
C PRO A 157 11.64 -6.73 -6.06
N ALA A 158 10.47 -6.15 -6.33
CA ALA A 158 9.23 -6.59 -5.71
C ALA A 158 8.10 -6.66 -6.72
N CYS A 159 7.25 -7.68 -6.61
CA CYS A 159 6.06 -7.79 -7.44
C CYS A 159 4.84 -8.22 -6.64
N GLN A 160 3.68 -7.95 -7.24
CA GLN A 160 2.40 -8.37 -6.68
C GLN A 160 1.88 -9.58 -7.47
N VAL A 161 1.73 -10.70 -6.77
CA VAL A 161 1.24 -11.95 -7.35
C VAL A 161 -0.15 -12.26 -6.79
N PRO A 162 -1.20 -12.39 -7.62
CA PRO A 162 -2.51 -12.83 -7.16
C PRO A 162 -2.47 -14.32 -6.81
N ARG A 163 -3.34 -14.73 -5.89
CA ARG A 163 -3.44 -16.12 -5.41
C ARG A 163 -2.16 -16.67 -4.78
N LEU A 164 -1.19 -15.81 -4.44
CA LEU A 164 0.02 -16.18 -3.70
C LEU A 164 -0.34 -16.93 -2.41
N SER A 165 -1.24 -16.36 -1.61
CA SER A 165 -1.69 -16.99 -0.38
C SER A 165 -2.44 -18.31 -0.60
N GLU A 166 -3.20 -18.44 -1.68
CA GLU A 166 -3.99 -19.65 -1.96
C GLU A 166 -3.10 -20.83 -2.32
N ARG A 167 -1.98 -20.58 -3.00
CA ARG A 167 -1.03 -21.61 -3.44
C ARG A 167 0.04 -21.91 -2.39
N LEU A 168 0.66 -20.87 -1.83
CA LEU A 168 1.82 -21.06 -0.95
C LEU A 168 1.43 -21.33 0.50
N ALA A 169 0.33 -20.75 1.01
CA ALA A 169 -0.02 -20.95 2.42
C ALA A 169 -0.30 -22.42 2.76
N PRO A 170 -1.07 -23.18 1.95
CA PRO A 170 -1.28 -24.61 2.21
C PRO A 170 0.02 -25.42 2.14
N ALA A 171 0.90 -25.11 1.19
CA ALA A 171 2.20 -25.78 1.07
C ALA A 171 3.10 -25.59 2.30
N MET A 172 2.96 -24.44 2.99
CA MET A 172 3.73 -24.09 4.19
C MET A 172 3.03 -24.46 5.52
N GLY A 173 1.82 -25.02 5.49
CA GLY A 173 1.03 -25.26 6.69
C GLY A 173 0.49 -23.98 7.36
N LEU A 174 0.33 -22.90 6.58
CA LEU A 174 -0.19 -21.60 7.03
C LEU A 174 -1.63 -21.38 6.56
N THR A 175 -2.36 -20.52 7.27
CA THR A 175 -3.70 -20.08 6.84
C THR A 175 -3.62 -19.03 5.74
N CYS A 176 -2.70 -18.08 5.84
CA CYS A 176 -2.51 -17.05 4.84
C CYS A 176 -1.07 -16.51 4.79
N VAL A 177 -0.63 -16.10 3.60
CA VAL A 177 0.65 -15.45 3.34
C VAL A 177 0.40 -14.20 2.49
N LEU A 178 0.43 -13.03 3.12
CA LEU A 178 0.19 -11.75 2.45
C LEU A 178 1.45 -11.15 1.83
N ALA A 179 2.61 -11.43 2.39
CA ALA A 179 3.90 -11.02 1.87
C ALA A 179 4.93 -12.11 2.17
N LEU A 180 5.86 -12.31 1.23
CA LEU A 180 6.95 -13.25 1.33
C LEU A 180 8.22 -12.56 0.85
N GLY A 181 9.28 -12.65 1.63
CA GLY A 181 10.60 -12.10 1.30
C GLY A 181 11.67 -13.19 1.34
N PHE A 182 12.58 -13.13 0.38
CA PHE A 182 13.75 -14.01 0.33
C PHE A 182 14.96 -13.22 0.81
N LYS A 183 15.62 -13.70 1.88
CA LYS A 183 16.83 -13.05 2.39
C LYS A 183 18.03 -13.30 1.48
N ARG A 184 19.06 -12.46 1.58
CA ARG A 184 20.29 -12.59 0.78
C ARG A 184 21.09 -13.86 1.06
N ASN A 185 20.94 -14.43 2.25
CA ASN A 185 21.55 -15.71 2.64
C ASN A 185 20.70 -16.94 2.25
N THR A 186 19.79 -16.81 1.27
CA THR A 186 18.91 -17.89 0.79
C THR A 186 19.67 -18.89 -0.10
N ALA A 187 20.37 -19.84 0.51
CA ALA A 187 20.98 -20.92 -0.26
C ALA A 187 19.93 -21.89 -0.84
N ALA A 188 18.84 -22.17 -0.11
CA ALA A 188 17.87 -23.18 -0.51
C ALA A 188 16.96 -22.75 -1.68
N PHE A 189 16.82 -21.43 -1.88
CA PHE A 189 15.97 -20.81 -2.91
C PHE A 189 16.76 -20.03 -3.96
N ALA A 190 18.10 -20.12 -3.96
CA ALA A 190 18.96 -19.28 -4.78
C ALA A 190 18.63 -19.37 -6.28
N GLU A 191 18.46 -20.58 -6.81
CA GLU A 191 18.16 -20.79 -8.24
C GLU A 191 16.80 -20.22 -8.63
N GLU A 192 15.77 -20.46 -7.82
CA GLU A 192 14.43 -19.97 -8.11
C GLU A 192 14.37 -18.46 -8.07
N VAL A 193 15.04 -17.85 -7.10
CA VAL A 193 15.08 -16.39 -6.99
C VAL A 193 15.83 -15.79 -8.18
N ARG A 194 16.94 -16.39 -8.63
CA ARG A 194 17.64 -15.96 -9.84
C ARG A 194 16.79 -16.10 -11.10
N ALA A 195 15.95 -17.13 -11.20
CA ALA A 195 15.05 -17.32 -12.33
C ALA A 195 13.86 -16.34 -12.30
N ILE A 196 13.42 -15.91 -11.12
CA ILE A 196 12.26 -15.03 -10.92
C ILE A 196 12.63 -13.55 -11.11
N ILE A 197 13.76 -13.09 -10.56
CA ILE A 197 14.19 -11.67 -10.63
C ILE A 197 14.08 -11.05 -12.04
N PRO A 198 14.58 -11.67 -13.13
CA PRO A 198 14.52 -11.04 -14.45
C PRO A 198 13.09 -10.91 -15.01
N ARG A 199 12.13 -11.66 -14.47
CA ARG A 199 10.71 -11.63 -14.85
C ARG A 199 9.91 -10.61 -14.03
N VAL A 200 10.49 -10.08 -12.96
CA VAL A 200 9.82 -9.14 -12.07
C VAL A 200 9.88 -7.73 -12.67
N PRO A 201 8.73 -7.03 -12.82
CA PRO A 201 8.72 -5.68 -13.32
C PRO A 201 9.44 -4.74 -12.36
N ARG A 202 10.10 -3.72 -12.92
CA ARG A 202 10.73 -2.65 -12.12
C ARG A 202 9.65 -1.85 -11.38
N LEU A 203 10.02 -1.37 -10.20
CA LEU A 203 9.15 -0.52 -9.38
C LEU A 203 9.39 0.94 -9.74
N ASP A 204 8.36 1.61 -10.26
CA ASP A 204 8.42 3.05 -10.52
C ASP A 204 7.92 3.84 -9.31
N VAL A 205 8.82 4.63 -8.72
CA VAL A 205 8.50 5.59 -7.67
C VAL A 205 9.05 6.95 -8.10
N PRO A 206 8.18 7.91 -8.49
CA PRO A 206 8.59 9.12 -9.21
C PRO A 206 9.66 9.98 -8.53
N TRP A 207 9.74 9.96 -7.20
CA TRP A 207 10.68 10.75 -6.40
C TRP A 207 11.95 9.98 -5.98
N LEU A 208 12.04 8.70 -6.33
CA LEU A 208 13.12 7.77 -5.92
C LEU A 208 13.90 7.25 -7.13
N ARG A 209 13.78 7.92 -8.28
CA ARG A 209 14.48 7.56 -9.51
C ARG A 209 15.99 7.50 -9.26
N ASP A 210 16.61 6.41 -9.68
CA ASP A 210 18.06 6.29 -9.65
C ASP A 210 18.66 7.33 -10.63
N PRO A 211 19.69 8.09 -10.22
CA PRO A 211 20.37 9.05 -11.10
C PRO A 211 21.02 8.45 -12.35
N LEU A 212 21.00 7.12 -12.50
CA LEU A 212 21.68 6.37 -13.55
C LEU A 212 20.80 6.05 -14.77
N GLU A 213 19.49 6.30 -14.70
CA GLU A 213 18.62 6.22 -15.88
C GLU A 213 18.55 7.60 -16.52
N ASP A 214 19.41 7.80 -17.53
CA ASP A 214 19.34 8.89 -18.50
C ASP A 214 17.89 9.07 -18.97
N PRO A 215 17.31 10.28 -19.01
CA PRO A 215 15.96 10.49 -19.54
C PRO A 215 16.01 10.41 -21.07
N GLY A 216 16.25 9.22 -21.59
CA GLY A 216 16.59 8.99 -22.98
C GLY A 216 15.79 7.86 -23.62
N GLU A 217 14.53 7.66 -23.24
CA GLU A 217 13.62 6.77 -23.98
C GLU A 217 12.16 7.09 -23.60
N ASN A 218 11.66 8.17 -24.19
CA ASN A 218 10.24 8.50 -24.21
C ASN A 218 9.73 8.24 -25.64
N PRO A 219 9.19 7.06 -25.99
CA PRO A 219 8.53 6.88 -27.28
C PRO A 219 7.06 7.30 -27.15
N GLU A 220 6.82 8.58 -26.87
CA GLU A 220 5.53 9.24 -27.07
C GLU A 220 5.78 10.65 -27.63
N MET A 221 6.59 10.70 -28.68
CA MET A 221 6.55 11.77 -29.67
C MET A 221 6.16 11.08 -30.98
N GLU A 222 4.86 11.02 -31.27
CA GLU A 222 4.25 11.27 -32.58
C GLU A 222 2.74 10.95 -32.55
N SER A 223 2.00 11.67 -33.40
CA SER A 223 0.57 11.56 -33.68
C SER A 223 -0.39 12.26 -32.72
N LEU A 224 -0.38 13.60 -32.73
CA LEU A 224 -1.58 14.39 -33.08
C LEU A 224 -1.25 15.88 -33.18
N GLU A 225 -0.60 16.28 -34.28
CA GLU A 225 -0.65 17.64 -34.77
C GLU A 225 -0.85 17.63 -36.29
N SER A 226 -2.10 17.78 -36.72
CA SER A 226 -2.42 18.44 -37.98
C SER A 226 -3.90 18.82 -37.97
N GLN A 227 -4.16 20.15 -38.02
CA GLN A 227 -5.45 20.86 -37.96
C GLN A 227 -5.96 20.96 -36.51
N ASP A 228 -5.82 22.08 -35.80
CA ASP A 228 -6.38 23.39 -36.14
C ASP A 228 -5.53 24.54 -35.58
N LYS A 229 -4.95 25.34 -36.49
CA LYS A 229 -4.50 26.71 -36.20
C LYS A 229 -5.63 27.65 -36.61
N GLU A 230 -6.40 28.17 -35.67
CA GLU A 230 -6.94 29.52 -35.82
C GLU A 230 -7.50 30.08 -34.51
N ILE A 231 -7.16 31.35 -34.25
CA ILE A 231 -7.91 32.36 -33.51
C ILE A 231 -7.45 32.67 -32.06
N LEU A 232 -6.71 33.79 -32.01
CA LEU A 232 -6.64 34.86 -31.00
C LEU A 232 -5.62 34.75 -29.85
N ASP A 233 -4.39 35.10 -30.22
CA ASP A 233 -3.50 35.96 -29.44
C ASP A 233 -4.21 37.24 -28.96
N THR A 234 -4.20 37.46 -27.64
CA THR A 234 -4.19 38.80 -27.05
C THR A 234 -3.23 38.85 -25.85
N SER A 235 -2.02 39.33 -26.15
CA SER A 235 -1.21 40.29 -25.37
C SER A 235 -1.09 40.15 -23.84
N PHE A 236 0.15 39.94 -23.35
CA PHE A 236 0.82 40.93 -22.50
C PHE A 236 2.34 40.73 -22.52
N GLU A 237 3.06 41.71 -23.05
CA GLU A 237 4.52 41.79 -23.01
C GLU A 237 5.05 42.38 -21.70
N ASP A 238 6.15 41.77 -21.26
CA ASP A 238 7.39 42.35 -20.72
C ASP A 238 7.36 43.34 -19.54
N LEU A 239 8.00 42.92 -18.44
CA LEU A 239 8.86 43.78 -17.62
C LEU A 239 10.03 42.96 -17.01
N SER A 240 11.12 42.87 -17.78
CA SER A 240 12.47 43.35 -17.42
C SER A 240 13.17 42.80 -16.14
N LYS A 241 14.22 42.01 -16.40
CA LYS A 241 15.62 42.12 -15.89
C LYS A 241 15.84 42.40 -14.40
N SER A 242 16.33 41.39 -13.67
CA SER A 242 17.30 41.57 -12.58
C SER A 242 18.44 40.55 -12.69
N LYS A 243 19.64 41.08 -12.90
CA LYS A 243 20.93 40.39 -13.04
C LYS A 243 21.43 39.99 -11.65
N ARG A 244 21.52 38.69 -11.34
CA ARG A 244 22.42 38.17 -10.30
C ARG A 244 23.04 36.86 -10.78
N LYS A 245 24.38 36.85 -10.86
CA LYS A 245 25.18 35.64 -11.05
C LYS A 245 25.05 34.79 -9.79
N LEU A 246 24.53 33.56 -9.91
CA LEU A 246 24.69 32.50 -8.92
C LEU A 246 25.39 31.33 -9.60
N ALA A 247 26.40 30.81 -8.91
CA ALA A 247 27.31 29.79 -9.40
C ALA A 247 26.60 28.48 -9.80
N GLU A 248 27.21 27.86 -10.79
CA GLU A 248 26.92 26.60 -11.45
C GLU A 248 26.88 25.44 -10.43
N GLY A 249 25.80 24.64 -10.45
CA GLY A 249 25.73 23.42 -9.63
C GLY A 249 24.37 23.01 -9.04
N GLN A 250 23.25 23.61 -9.45
CA GLN A 250 21.92 23.09 -9.08
C GLN A 250 21.09 22.88 -10.34
N GLN A 251 20.86 21.61 -10.69
CA GLN A 251 19.86 21.22 -11.67
C GLN A 251 18.52 21.84 -11.25
N ALA A 252 18.00 22.73 -12.08
CA ALA A 252 16.70 23.33 -11.86
C ALA A 252 15.64 22.21 -11.96
N ALA A 253 15.10 21.79 -10.81
CA ALA A 253 14.00 20.85 -10.77
C ALA A 253 12.84 21.41 -11.60
N VAL A 254 12.52 20.76 -12.72
CA VAL A 254 11.38 21.12 -13.57
C VAL A 254 10.12 20.75 -12.79
N LEU A 255 9.56 21.71 -12.06
CA LEU A 255 8.32 21.53 -11.32
C LEU A 255 7.16 21.41 -12.31
N GLN A 256 6.46 20.27 -12.27
CA GLN A 256 5.23 20.13 -13.04
C GLN A 256 4.16 21.08 -12.49
N PRO A 257 3.44 21.82 -13.36
CA PRO A 257 2.39 22.71 -12.92
C PRO A 257 1.27 21.90 -12.24
N LEU A 258 0.91 22.29 -11.02
CA LEU A 258 -0.17 21.65 -10.28
C LEU A 258 -1.50 21.82 -11.05
N LYS A 259 -2.15 20.70 -11.37
CA LYS A 259 -3.51 20.72 -11.92
C LYS A 259 -4.51 21.10 -10.81
N ILE A 260 -4.77 22.40 -10.66
CA ILE A 260 -5.76 22.92 -9.71
C ILE A 260 -7.16 22.58 -10.25
N LYS A 261 -7.79 21.53 -9.72
CA LYS A 261 -9.14 21.12 -10.15
C LYS A 261 -10.22 22.16 -9.85
N LYS A 262 -10.07 22.94 -8.78
CA LYS A 262 -11.03 23.97 -8.39
C LYS A 262 -10.37 25.00 -7.47
N VAL A 263 -10.27 26.25 -7.93
CA VAL A 263 -9.91 27.39 -7.08
C VAL A 263 -11.17 27.86 -6.37
N ILE A 264 -11.25 27.68 -5.05
CA ILE A 264 -12.35 28.21 -4.25
C ILE A 264 -11.88 29.56 -3.67
N PRO A 265 -12.59 30.66 -3.95
CA PRO A 265 -12.25 31.97 -3.38
C PRO A 265 -12.25 31.92 -1.86
N ASN A 266 -11.22 32.48 -1.24
CA ASN A 266 -11.13 32.58 0.22
C ASN A 266 -12.35 33.37 0.76
N PRO A 267 -13.20 32.75 1.60
CA PRO A 267 -14.45 33.38 2.07
C PRO A 267 -14.20 34.60 2.97
N ASN A 268 -13.00 34.73 3.56
CA ASN A 268 -12.63 35.86 4.41
C ASN A 268 -12.02 37.03 3.62
N LYS A 269 -11.89 36.92 2.29
CA LYS A 269 -11.30 37.96 1.44
C LYS A 269 -12.39 38.79 0.77
N ILE A 270 -12.71 39.95 1.35
CA ILE A 270 -13.60 40.95 0.73
C ILE A 270 -12.92 41.48 -0.54
N ARG A 271 -13.48 41.17 -1.70
CA ARG A 271 -13.00 41.71 -3.00
C ARG A 271 -13.45 43.16 -3.13
N LYS A 272 -12.49 44.07 -3.35
CA LYS A 272 -12.81 45.44 -3.77
C LYS A 272 -13.47 45.37 -5.16
N PRO A 273 -14.54 46.14 -5.42
CA PRO A 273 -15.15 46.19 -6.74
C PRO A 273 -14.12 46.66 -7.78
N PRO A 274 -14.18 46.15 -9.02
CA PRO A 274 -13.28 46.59 -10.09
C PRO A 274 -13.48 48.09 -10.34
N LYS A 275 -12.36 48.83 -10.49
CA LYS A 275 -12.37 50.25 -10.84
C LYS A 275 -12.75 50.44 -12.30
N SER A 276 -14.02 50.27 -12.66
CA SER A 276 -14.59 50.84 -13.87
C SER A 276 -16.10 50.72 -13.91
N LYS A 277 -16.77 51.82 -13.55
CA LYS A 277 -17.94 52.39 -14.25
C LYS A 277 -18.27 53.70 -13.56
N LYS A 278 -17.74 54.81 -14.09
CA LYS A 278 -18.28 56.13 -13.80
C LYS A 278 -19.74 56.11 -14.24
N THR A 279 -20.64 56.42 -13.33
CA THR A 279 -22.07 56.67 -13.59
C THR A 279 -22.20 57.80 -14.60
N ALA A 280 -22.86 57.55 -15.72
CA ALA A 280 -23.42 58.61 -16.54
C ALA A 280 -24.71 59.07 -15.84
N SER A 281 -24.68 60.27 -15.26
CA SER A 281 -25.88 61.00 -14.86
C SER A 281 -26.55 61.55 -16.12
N LYS A 282 -27.84 61.27 -16.27
CA LYS A 282 -28.82 62.15 -16.91
C LYS A 282 -30.07 62.13 -16.05
#